data_AF-A0A2T7X1G8-F1
#
_entry.id   AF-A0A2T7X1G8-F1
#
_cell.length_a   1.000
_cell.length_b   1.000
_cell.length_c   1.000
_cell.angle_alpha   90.00
_cell.angle_beta   90.00
_cell.angle_gamma   90.00
#
_symmetry.space_group_name_H-M   'P 1'
#
loop_
_entity.id
_entity.type
_entity.pdbx_description
1 polymer ?
#
loop_
_entity_poly.entity_id
_entity_poly.type
_entity_poly.pdbx_seq_one_letter_code
_entity_poly.pdbx_strand_id
1 'polypeptide(L)'
;MDGFRIPLGSWVEAGVDWVKVNLDGLLDVVSFVVTFLVDGLTSLLLLPYFFVVIALAALIAWTVRSWQLAIGTVVSFTLIVAMGLWVPAMQTLGLVLVAALVAVVIAVPLGIWSARNATVRAVLKPVLDFMQTMPAFVYLIPAIVFFSIGVVPGLVATVIFALPPGVRLTELGIRGVDSETVEAGQAFGAKPGQILRGIQLPLAMPTILAGINQVIMLALSMAVIAGMAGADGLGKMVVEAISTVNIAKGVEAGLGVVLIAVFLDRVTAALGTLGQNPASLLAFLRRRGAQRQSDAVAAASDPVAEGPEKPVEEKELQNA
;
A
#
# COMPACT_ATOMS: atom_id res chain seq x y z
N MET A 1 -48.79 -16.28 9.56
CA MET A 1 -47.70 -17.12 10.09
C MET A 1 -46.94 -16.28 11.13
N ASP A 2 -47.66 -15.80 12.14
CA ASP A 2 -47.26 -14.59 12.88
C ASP A 2 -46.68 -14.89 14.28
N GLY A 3 -46.17 -16.10 14.48
CA GLY A 3 -45.73 -16.58 15.80
C GLY A 3 -44.25 -16.95 15.92
N PHE A 4 -43.50 -17.05 14.82
CA PHE A 4 -42.08 -17.42 14.86
C PHE A 4 -41.20 -16.25 14.40
N ARG A 5 -40.89 -15.36 15.35
CA ARG A 5 -39.94 -14.26 15.16
C ARG A 5 -38.76 -14.47 16.09
N ILE A 6 -37.59 -14.77 15.52
CA ILE A 6 -36.34 -14.79 16.29
C ILE A 6 -35.96 -13.33 16.57
N PRO A 7 -35.86 -12.88 17.84
CA PRO A 7 -35.57 -11.50 18.18
C PRO A 7 -34.07 -11.20 18.09
N LEU A 8 -33.46 -11.50 16.93
CA LEU A 8 -32.03 -11.31 16.69
C LEU A 8 -31.57 -9.88 16.96
N GLY A 9 -32.41 -8.89 16.61
CA GLY A 9 -32.09 -7.47 16.83
C GLY A 9 -31.83 -7.15 18.30
N SER A 10 -32.68 -7.60 19.23
CA SER A 10 -32.50 -7.30 20.66
C SER A 10 -31.33 -8.08 21.27
N TRP A 11 -31.01 -9.27 20.74
CA TRP A 11 -29.81 -10.00 21.15
C TRP A 11 -28.54 -9.30 20.71
N VAL A 12 -28.51 -8.78 19.48
CA VAL A 12 -27.38 -7.99 18.97
C VAL A 12 -27.24 -6.68 19.75
N GLU A 13 -28.34 -5.98 20.00
CA GLU A 13 -28.36 -4.74 20.80
C GLU A 13 -27.80 -4.96 22.20
N ALA A 14 -28.26 -5.98 22.93
CA ALA A 14 -27.74 -6.32 24.24
C ALA A 14 -26.23 -6.64 24.21
N GLY A 15 -25.76 -7.31 23.15
CA GLY A 15 -24.33 -7.58 22.95
C GLY A 15 -23.51 -6.32 22.68
N VAL A 16 -24.04 -5.41 21.86
CA VAL A 16 -23.42 -4.11 21.57
C VAL A 16 -23.31 -3.26 22.84
N ASP A 17 -24.39 -3.19 23.63
CA ASP A 17 -24.41 -2.43 24.88
C ASP A 17 -23.44 -3.01 25.91
N TRP A 18 -23.36 -4.34 26.00
CA TRP A 18 -22.36 -5.00 26.83
C TRP A 18 -20.93 -4.61 26.40
N VAL A 19 -20.63 -4.61 25.10
CA VAL A 19 -19.31 -4.21 24.59
C VAL A 19 -19.03 -2.74 24.93
N LYS A 20 -19.98 -1.84 24.72
CA LYS A 20 -19.81 -0.42 25.06
C LYS A 20 -19.50 -0.21 26.53
N VAL A 21 -20.25 -0.86 27.42
CA VAL A 21 -20.08 -0.68 28.87
C VAL A 21 -18.76 -1.29 29.38
N ASN A 22 -18.35 -2.45 28.84
CA ASN A 22 -17.21 -3.18 29.37
C ASN A 22 -15.88 -2.86 28.66
N LEU A 23 -15.93 -2.42 27.40
CA LEU A 23 -14.75 -2.15 26.57
C LEU A 23 -14.61 -0.68 26.19
N ASP A 24 -15.32 0.23 26.86
CA ASP A 24 -15.30 1.68 26.60
C ASP A 24 -13.87 2.24 26.45
N GLY A 25 -13.01 1.99 27.45
CA GLY A 25 -11.62 2.46 27.42
C GLY A 25 -10.79 1.89 26.26
N LEU A 26 -11.10 0.67 25.78
CA LEU A 26 -10.45 0.12 24.58
C LEU A 26 -10.95 0.82 23.32
N LEU A 27 -12.25 1.08 23.22
CA LEU A 27 -12.85 1.81 22.09
C LEU A 27 -12.31 3.24 22.00
N ASP A 28 -12.11 3.91 23.14
CA ASP A 28 -11.49 5.23 23.22
C ASP A 28 -10.04 5.21 22.75
N VAL A 29 -9.24 4.23 23.18
CA VAL A 29 -7.85 4.07 22.72
C VAL A 29 -7.81 3.83 21.21
N VAL A 30 -8.68 2.98 20.67
CA VAL A 30 -8.79 2.76 19.22
C VAL A 30 -9.16 4.05 18.51
N SER A 31 -10.16 4.79 19.00
CA SER A 31 -10.61 6.05 18.41
C SER A 31 -9.50 7.10 18.41
N PHE A 32 -8.78 7.21 19.52
CA PHE A 32 -7.64 8.11 19.67
C PHE A 32 -6.53 7.75 18.68
N VAL A 33 -6.12 6.48 18.62
CA VAL A 33 -5.05 6.04 17.71
C VAL A 33 -5.44 6.24 16.25
N VAL A 34 -6.67 5.88 15.87
CA VAL A 34 -7.14 6.04 14.49
C VAL A 34 -7.19 7.51 14.10
N THR A 35 -7.79 8.35 14.93
CA THR A 35 -7.85 9.81 14.69
C THR A 35 -6.45 10.40 14.61
N PHE A 36 -5.58 10.07 15.56
CA PHE A 36 -4.19 10.53 15.57
C PHE A 36 -3.43 10.13 14.29
N LEU A 37 -3.58 8.88 13.82
CA LEU A 37 -2.91 8.41 12.61
C LEU A 37 -3.44 9.10 11.36
N VAL A 38 -4.77 9.22 11.21
CA VAL A 38 -5.38 9.82 10.01
C VAL A 38 -5.14 11.33 9.97
N ASP A 39 -5.39 12.03 11.07
CA ASP A 39 -5.20 13.48 11.14
C ASP A 39 -3.72 13.84 11.12
N GLY A 40 -2.87 13.05 11.78
CA GLY A 40 -1.42 13.21 11.75
C GLY A 40 -0.86 13.05 10.34
N LEU A 41 -1.27 12.01 9.61
CA LEU A 41 -0.85 11.81 8.22
C LEU A 41 -1.41 12.89 7.29
N THR A 42 -2.68 13.26 7.45
CA THR A 42 -3.30 14.34 6.67
C THR A 42 -2.58 15.67 6.89
N SER A 43 -2.28 16.00 8.15
CA SER A 43 -1.54 17.22 8.51
C SER A 43 -0.12 17.18 7.93
N LEU A 44 0.55 16.03 7.96
CA LEU A 44 1.86 15.86 7.34
C LEU A 44 1.82 16.06 5.82
N LEU A 45 0.77 15.59 5.14
CA LEU A 45 0.57 15.79 3.71
C LEU A 45 0.22 17.24 3.36
N LEU A 46 -0.42 17.98 4.27
CA LEU A 46 -0.81 19.37 4.07
C LEU A 46 0.23 20.39 4.55
N LEU A 47 1.20 19.98 5.37
CA LEU A 47 2.23 20.85 5.94
C LEU A 47 3.11 21.49 4.85
N PRO A 48 3.68 20.74 3.88
CA PRO A 48 4.40 21.34 2.78
C PRO A 48 3.44 22.04 1.80
N TYR A 49 3.92 23.08 1.14
CA TYR A 49 3.21 23.63 -0.01
C TYR A 49 2.96 22.55 -1.07
N PHE A 50 1.81 22.61 -1.75
CA PHE A 50 1.33 21.57 -2.66
C PHE A 50 2.38 21.15 -3.71
N PHE A 51 3.18 22.08 -4.23
CA PHE A 51 4.21 21.77 -5.23
C PHE A 51 5.31 20.83 -4.70
N VAL A 52 5.62 20.88 -3.40
CA VAL A 52 6.60 19.99 -2.76
C VAL A 52 6.05 18.57 -2.73
N VAL A 53 4.79 18.41 -2.32
CA VAL A 53 4.13 17.09 -2.26
C VAL A 53 3.99 16.49 -3.65
N ILE A 54 3.66 17.30 -4.66
CA ILE A 54 3.62 16.86 -6.06
C ILE A 54 5.00 16.39 -6.52
N ALA A 55 6.06 17.14 -6.21
CA ALA A 55 7.43 16.75 -6.57
C ALA A 55 7.83 15.42 -5.88
N LEU A 56 7.49 15.23 -4.61
CA LEU A 56 7.73 13.98 -3.88
C LEU A 56 6.94 12.80 -4.48
N ALA A 57 5.66 12.99 -4.78
CA ALA A 57 4.82 11.96 -5.40
C ALA A 57 5.34 11.58 -6.80
N ALA A 58 5.79 12.57 -7.59
CA ALA A 58 6.42 12.35 -8.89
C ALA A 58 7.77 11.61 -8.77
N LEU A 59 8.58 11.95 -7.75
CA LEU A 59 9.84 11.25 -7.48
C LEU A 59 9.60 9.79 -7.09
N ILE A 60 8.58 9.51 -6.27
CA ILE A 60 8.17 8.14 -5.93
C ILE A 60 7.75 7.40 -7.20
N ALA A 61 6.89 8.01 -8.03
CA ALA A 61 6.44 7.43 -9.30
C ALA A 61 7.61 7.11 -10.26
N TRP A 62 8.60 8.00 -10.35
CA TRP A 62 9.80 7.79 -11.16
C TRP A 62 10.68 6.66 -10.62
N THR A 63 10.84 6.62 -9.29
CA THR A 63 11.68 5.64 -8.61
C THR A 63 11.12 4.22 -8.73
N VAL A 64 9.81 4.07 -8.56
CA VAL A 64 9.17 2.76 -8.50
C VAL A 64 8.83 2.23 -9.90
N ARG A 65 8.48 3.12 -10.86
CA ARG A 65 8.00 2.69 -12.18
C ARG A 65 8.76 3.33 -13.34
N SER A 66 8.47 4.59 -13.67
CA SER A 66 9.02 5.26 -14.86
C SER A 66 8.79 6.78 -14.86
N TRP A 67 9.53 7.49 -15.70
CA TRP A 67 9.39 8.94 -15.88
C TRP A 67 8.01 9.34 -16.45
N GLN A 68 7.38 8.49 -17.27
CA GLN A 68 6.02 8.77 -17.78
C GLN A 68 5.00 8.78 -16.66
N LEU A 69 5.14 7.88 -15.67
CA LEU A 69 4.28 7.90 -14.49
C LEU A 69 4.52 9.17 -13.67
N ALA A 70 5.78 9.61 -13.53
CA ALA A 70 6.09 10.85 -12.82
C ALA A 70 5.40 12.07 -13.43
N ILE A 71 5.46 12.22 -14.77
CA ILE A 71 4.74 13.29 -15.47
C ILE A 71 3.22 13.12 -15.27
N GLY A 72 2.70 11.90 -15.40
CA GLY A 72 1.28 11.62 -15.15
C GLY A 72 0.84 12.01 -13.73
N THR A 73 1.68 11.80 -12.72
CA THR A 73 1.45 12.22 -11.34
C THR A 73 1.43 13.74 -11.22
N VAL A 74 2.39 14.45 -11.83
CA VAL A 74 2.41 15.92 -11.83
C VAL A 74 1.12 16.47 -12.44
N VAL A 75 0.76 16.00 -13.64
CA VAL A 75 -0.47 16.45 -14.33
C VAL A 75 -1.70 16.16 -13.48
N SER A 76 -1.82 14.94 -12.94
CA SER A 76 -2.97 14.53 -12.12
C SER A 76 -3.13 15.39 -10.87
N PHE A 77 -2.05 15.60 -10.11
CA PHE A 77 -2.14 16.34 -8.86
C PHE A 77 -2.26 17.85 -9.10
N THR A 78 -1.64 18.39 -10.15
CA THR A 78 -1.89 19.78 -10.55
C THR A 78 -3.35 20.00 -10.93
N LEU A 79 -3.99 19.03 -11.59
CA LEU A 79 -5.42 19.10 -11.89
C LEU A 79 -6.28 19.08 -10.61
N ILE A 80 -5.93 18.26 -9.61
CA ILE A 80 -6.58 18.28 -8.28
C ILE A 80 -6.47 19.67 -7.64
N VAL A 81 -5.30 20.31 -7.69
CA VAL A 81 -5.08 21.66 -7.18
C VAL A 81 -5.91 22.68 -7.96
N ALA A 82 -5.94 22.58 -9.29
CA ALA A 82 -6.68 23.50 -10.16
C ALA A 82 -8.20 23.45 -9.92
N MET A 83 -8.74 22.28 -9.54
CA MET A 83 -10.15 22.12 -9.14
C MET A 83 -10.43 22.53 -7.69
N GLY A 84 -9.43 23.01 -6.93
CA GLY A 84 -9.60 23.37 -5.52
C GLY A 84 -9.79 22.17 -4.58
N LEU A 85 -9.46 20.95 -5.02
CA LEU A 85 -9.72 19.71 -4.27
C LEU A 85 -8.51 19.22 -3.46
N TRP A 86 -7.49 20.06 -3.25
CA TRP A 86 -6.24 19.64 -2.61
C TRP A 86 -6.44 19.07 -1.20
N VAL A 87 -7.13 19.83 -0.33
CA VAL A 87 -7.41 19.42 1.05
C VAL A 87 -8.21 18.10 1.09
N PRO A 88 -9.37 18.00 0.42
CA PRO A 88 -10.13 16.76 0.47
C PRO A 88 -9.42 15.57 -0.19
N ALA A 89 -8.58 15.80 -1.20
CA ALA A 89 -7.73 14.77 -1.78
C ALA A 89 -6.71 14.23 -0.76
N MET A 90 -6.03 15.10 0.00
CA MET A 90 -5.07 14.67 1.01
C MET A 90 -5.76 13.97 2.20
N GLN A 91 -6.96 14.40 2.59
CA GLN A 91 -7.79 13.70 3.59
C GLN A 91 -8.14 12.27 3.14
N THR A 92 -8.61 12.13 1.90
CA THR A 92 -8.90 10.79 1.33
C THR A 92 -7.65 9.94 1.23
N LEU A 93 -6.53 10.50 0.75
CA LEU A 93 -5.27 9.79 0.66
C LEU A 93 -4.78 9.34 2.05
N GLY A 94 -4.87 10.22 3.05
CA GLY A 94 -4.52 9.94 4.44
C GLY A 94 -5.33 8.77 5.00
N LEU A 95 -6.66 8.84 4.90
CA LEU A 95 -7.56 7.77 5.35
C LEU A 95 -7.24 6.44 4.67
N VAL A 96 -7.07 6.43 3.35
CA VAL A 96 -6.81 5.22 2.56
C VAL A 96 -5.47 4.60 2.94
N LEU A 97 -4.42 5.41 3.10
CA LEU A 97 -3.09 4.90 3.47
C LEU A 97 -3.07 4.34 4.90
N VAL A 98 -3.71 5.00 5.86
CA VAL A 98 -3.81 4.48 7.24
C VAL A 98 -4.66 3.21 7.28
N ALA A 99 -5.82 3.19 6.61
CA ALA A 99 -6.68 2.02 6.55
C ALA A 99 -5.96 0.83 5.90
N ALA A 100 -5.26 1.07 4.79
CA ALA A 100 -4.47 0.04 4.14
C ALA A 100 -3.32 -0.45 5.02
N LEU A 101 -2.60 0.44 5.70
CA LEU A 101 -1.53 0.08 6.63
C LEU A 101 -2.05 -0.83 7.74
N VAL A 102 -3.14 -0.42 8.42
CA VAL A 102 -3.78 -1.20 9.48
C VAL A 102 -4.25 -2.56 8.95
N ALA A 103 -4.91 -2.58 7.79
CA ALA A 103 -5.37 -3.81 7.16
C ALA A 103 -4.20 -4.73 6.80
N VAL A 104 -3.08 -4.23 6.29
CA VAL A 104 -1.88 -5.04 5.95
C VAL A 104 -1.21 -5.59 7.21
N VAL A 105 -1.08 -4.77 8.25
CA VAL A 105 -0.51 -5.19 9.55
C VAL A 105 -1.30 -6.34 10.16
N ILE A 106 -2.61 -6.43 9.90
CA ILE A 106 -3.45 -7.54 10.35
C ILE A 106 -3.44 -8.69 9.33
N ALA A 107 -3.60 -8.38 8.04
CA ALA A 107 -3.82 -9.36 6.99
C ALA A 107 -2.60 -10.25 6.74
N VAL A 108 -1.39 -9.68 6.76
CA VAL A 108 -0.16 -10.45 6.48
C VAL A 108 0.11 -11.47 7.59
N PRO A 109 0.09 -11.11 8.90
CA PRO A 109 0.23 -12.10 9.97
C PRO A 109 -0.86 -13.17 9.95
N LEU A 110 -2.13 -12.80 9.74
CA LEU A 110 -3.23 -13.76 9.63
C LEU A 110 -3.05 -14.70 8.43
N GLY A 111 -2.58 -14.18 7.29
CA GLY A 111 -2.29 -14.99 6.10
C GLY A 111 -1.13 -15.96 6.33
N ILE A 112 -0.05 -15.52 7.00
CA ILE A 112 1.05 -16.39 7.42
C ILE A 112 0.54 -17.48 8.37
N TRP A 113 -0.30 -17.12 9.33
CA TRP A 113 -0.84 -18.08 10.29
C TRP A 113 -1.76 -19.11 9.63
N SER A 114 -2.65 -18.66 8.74
CA SER A 114 -3.52 -19.51 7.91
C SER A 114 -2.71 -20.47 7.03
N ALA A 115 -1.60 -20.00 6.45
CA ALA A 115 -0.75 -20.83 5.60
C ALA A 115 -0.12 -22.02 6.36
N ARG A 116 0.18 -21.83 7.65
CA ARG A 116 0.91 -22.82 8.46
C ARG A 116 0.02 -23.72 9.31
N ASN A 117 -1.25 -23.36 9.51
CA ASN A 117 -2.16 -24.10 10.38
C ASN A 117 -3.50 -24.38 9.66
N ALA A 118 -3.77 -25.67 9.41
CA ALA A 118 -4.98 -26.12 8.71
C ALA A 118 -6.27 -25.79 9.47
N THR A 119 -6.25 -25.81 10.81
CA THR A 119 -7.39 -25.46 11.66
C THR A 119 -7.69 -23.96 11.57
N VAL A 120 -6.65 -23.13 11.66
CA VAL A 120 -6.79 -21.67 11.51
C VAL A 120 -7.35 -21.33 10.14
N ARG A 121 -6.87 -21.98 9.08
CA ARG A 121 -7.41 -21.84 7.73
C ARG A 121 -8.88 -22.23 7.65
N ALA A 122 -9.27 -23.36 8.23
CA ALA A 122 -10.65 -23.85 8.19
C ALA A 122 -11.62 -22.88 8.89
N VAL A 123 -11.17 -22.19 9.94
CA VAL A 123 -11.95 -21.17 10.67
C VAL A 123 -11.93 -19.81 9.96
N LEU A 124 -10.76 -19.36 9.48
CA LEU A 124 -10.63 -18.05 8.85
C LEU A 124 -11.38 -17.97 7.52
N LYS A 125 -11.37 -19.04 6.69
CA LYS A 125 -12.06 -19.04 5.38
C LYS A 125 -13.51 -18.53 5.44
N PRO A 126 -14.42 -19.13 6.22
CA PRO A 126 -15.81 -18.66 6.27
C PRO A 126 -15.94 -17.24 6.84
N VAL A 127 -15.07 -16.84 7.78
CA VAL A 127 -15.04 -15.46 8.30
C VAL A 127 -14.68 -14.47 7.18
N LEU A 128 -13.64 -14.76 6.40
CA LEU A 128 -13.23 -13.94 5.26
C LEU A 128 -14.30 -13.93 4.15
N ASP A 129 -14.98 -15.05 3.92
CA ASP A 129 -16.08 -15.15 2.94
C ASP A 129 -17.26 -14.28 3.38
N PHE A 130 -17.63 -14.33 4.66
CA PHE A 130 -18.63 -13.44 5.24
C PHE A 130 -18.22 -11.97 5.12
N MET A 131 -16.95 -11.66 5.41
CA MET A 131 -16.41 -10.31 5.27
C MET A 131 -16.46 -9.77 3.83
N GLN A 132 -16.34 -10.63 2.81
CA GLN A 132 -16.40 -10.18 1.41
C GLN A 132 -17.81 -10.10 0.85
N THR A 133 -18.75 -10.87 1.41
CA THR A 133 -20.11 -11.01 0.87
C THR A 133 -21.11 -10.04 1.49
N MET A 134 -20.84 -9.53 2.69
CA MET A 134 -21.70 -8.49 3.28
C MET A 134 -21.59 -7.16 2.51
N PRO A 135 -22.72 -6.48 2.27
CA PRO A 135 -22.71 -5.15 1.66
C PRO A 135 -21.93 -4.13 2.49
N ALA A 136 -21.21 -3.23 1.81
CA ALA A 136 -20.35 -2.23 2.45
C ALA A 136 -21.04 -1.41 3.56
N PHE A 137 -22.29 -0.99 3.34
CA PHE A 137 -23.07 -0.20 4.29
C PHE A 137 -23.39 -0.94 5.59
N VAL A 138 -23.47 -2.28 5.55
CA VAL A 138 -23.76 -3.09 6.75
C VAL A 138 -22.63 -2.96 7.76
N TYR A 139 -21.38 -2.76 7.32
CA TYR A 139 -20.24 -2.51 8.21
C TYR A 139 -20.32 -1.18 8.94
N LEU A 140 -20.95 -0.18 8.34
CA LEU A 140 -21.06 1.15 8.96
C LEU A 140 -21.97 1.13 10.19
N ILE A 141 -23.00 0.29 10.22
CA ILE A 141 -23.97 0.25 11.32
C ILE A 141 -23.28 -0.01 12.66
N PRO A 142 -22.59 -1.16 12.88
CA PRO A 142 -21.90 -1.38 14.15
C PRO A 142 -20.76 -0.39 14.36
N ALA A 143 -20.04 0.02 13.31
CA ALA A 143 -18.92 0.96 13.44
C ALA A 143 -19.37 2.33 13.97
N ILE A 144 -20.45 2.90 13.43
CA ILE A 144 -21.03 4.18 13.90
C ILE A 144 -21.60 4.00 15.30
N VAL A 145 -22.21 2.86 15.60
CA VAL A 145 -22.75 2.61 16.93
C VAL A 145 -21.64 2.59 17.98
N PHE A 146 -20.46 2.00 17.70
CA PHE A 146 -19.33 1.98 18.63
C PHE A 146 -18.53 3.29 18.67
N PHE A 147 -18.33 3.96 17.54
CA PHE A 147 -17.37 5.06 17.41
C PHE A 147 -17.99 6.42 17.11
N SER A 148 -19.32 6.50 17.06
CA SER A 148 -20.07 7.67 16.57
C SER A 148 -19.72 8.02 15.11
N ILE A 149 -20.36 9.04 14.57
CA ILE A 149 -20.11 9.54 13.21
C ILE A 149 -18.73 10.20 13.16
N GLY A 150 -17.94 9.90 12.13
CA GLY A 150 -16.63 10.52 11.91
C GLY A 150 -15.68 9.66 11.07
N VAL A 151 -14.38 9.94 11.21
CA VAL A 151 -13.31 9.24 10.48
C VAL A 151 -13.09 7.80 10.94
N VAL A 152 -13.24 7.55 12.25
CA VAL A 152 -13.02 6.25 12.88
C VAL A 152 -13.94 5.16 12.33
N PRO A 153 -15.28 5.30 12.30
CA PRO A 153 -16.15 4.25 11.76
C PRO A 153 -15.87 3.98 10.28
N GLY A 154 -15.55 5.02 9.49
CA GLY A 154 -15.19 4.90 8.08
C GLY A 154 -13.92 4.08 7.89
N LEU A 155 -12.88 4.34 8.70
CA LEU A 155 -11.64 3.57 8.66
C LEU A 155 -11.86 2.11 9.11
N VAL A 156 -12.60 1.87 10.19
CA VAL A 156 -12.87 0.51 10.69
C VAL A 156 -13.61 -0.31 9.64
N ALA A 157 -14.68 0.23 9.04
CA ALA A 157 -15.40 -0.47 7.97
C ALA A 157 -14.51 -0.73 6.75
N THR A 158 -13.65 0.22 6.40
CA THR A 158 -12.69 0.09 5.31
C THR A 158 -11.69 -1.05 5.58
N VAL A 159 -11.14 -1.13 6.78
CA VAL A 159 -10.21 -2.19 7.19
C VAL A 159 -10.88 -3.56 7.09
N ILE A 160 -12.09 -3.71 7.65
CA ILE A 160 -12.83 -4.98 7.64
C ILE A 160 -13.10 -5.42 6.19
N PHE A 161 -13.51 -4.49 5.32
CA PHE A 161 -13.80 -4.80 3.92
C PHE A 161 -12.54 -5.14 3.10
N ALA A 162 -11.43 -4.45 3.34
CA ALA A 162 -10.21 -4.59 2.53
C ALA A 162 -9.28 -5.73 2.99
N LEU A 163 -9.38 -6.18 4.25
CA LEU A 163 -8.53 -7.23 4.85
C LEU A 163 -8.53 -8.58 4.09
N PRO A 164 -9.68 -9.12 3.64
CA PRO A 164 -9.75 -10.47 3.11
C PRO A 164 -8.82 -10.84 1.94
N PRO A 165 -8.69 -10.07 0.85
CA PRO A 165 -7.73 -10.40 -0.21
C PRO A 165 -6.28 -10.39 0.27
N GLY A 166 -5.91 -9.50 1.20
CA GLY A 166 -4.57 -9.47 1.78
C GLY A 166 -4.22 -10.78 2.51
N VAL A 167 -5.17 -11.31 3.30
CA VAL A 167 -5.00 -12.60 4.00
C VAL A 167 -4.89 -13.74 3.00
N ARG A 168 -5.80 -13.81 2.02
CA ARG A 168 -5.85 -14.90 1.04
C ARG A 168 -4.62 -14.94 0.14
N LEU A 169 -4.16 -13.79 -0.36
CA LEU A 169 -2.99 -13.73 -1.23
C LEU A 169 -1.70 -13.98 -0.45
N THR A 170 -1.63 -13.58 0.82
CA THR A 170 -0.51 -13.97 1.69
C THR A 170 -0.49 -15.48 1.95
N GLU A 171 -1.66 -16.07 2.27
CA GLU A 171 -1.78 -17.52 2.45
C GLU A 171 -1.37 -18.28 1.18
N LEU A 172 -1.90 -17.87 0.03
CA LEU A 172 -1.61 -18.47 -1.26
C LEU A 172 -0.13 -18.35 -1.61
N GLY A 173 0.47 -17.18 -1.40
CA GLY A 173 1.89 -16.94 -1.67
C GLY A 173 2.78 -17.90 -0.90
N ILE A 174 2.54 -18.08 0.39
CA ILE A 174 3.37 -18.95 1.25
C ILE A 174 3.16 -20.44 0.94
N ARG A 175 1.91 -20.84 0.67
CA ARG A 175 1.58 -22.23 0.33
C ARG A 175 1.97 -22.61 -1.10
N GLY A 176 2.09 -21.62 -1.99
CA GLY A 176 2.47 -21.79 -3.38
C GLY A 176 3.98 -21.91 -3.58
N VAL A 177 4.78 -21.78 -2.51
CA VAL A 177 6.23 -22.03 -2.56
C VAL A 177 6.45 -23.53 -2.77
N ASP A 178 7.30 -23.83 -3.75
CA ASP A 178 7.66 -25.20 -4.13
C ASP A 178 8.15 -26.03 -2.93
N SER A 179 7.63 -27.25 -2.81
CA SER A 179 7.92 -28.14 -1.69
C SER A 179 9.36 -28.63 -1.72
N GLU A 180 9.96 -28.85 -2.88
CA GLU A 180 11.37 -29.30 -2.98
C GLU A 180 12.31 -28.25 -2.38
N THR A 181 12.04 -26.97 -2.64
CA THR A 181 12.81 -25.86 -2.06
C THR A 181 12.68 -25.83 -0.52
N VAL A 182 11.49 -26.14 0.01
CA VAL A 182 11.25 -26.21 1.46
C VAL A 182 11.93 -27.43 2.09
N GLU A 183 11.81 -28.60 1.45
CA GLU A 183 12.43 -29.86 1.88
C GLU A 183 13.95 -29.80 1.84
N ALA A 184 14.53 -29.13 0.84
CA ALA A 184 15.97 -28.85 0.79
C ALA A 184 16.41 -28.05 2.02
N GLY A 185 15.69 -26.99 2.38
CA GLY A 185 15.96 -26.22 3.61
C GLY A 185 15.91 -27.08 4.87
N GLN A 186 14.95 -28.01 4.96
CA GLN A 186 14.85 -28.97 6.07
C GLN A 186 16.02 -29.95 6.10
N ALA A 187 16.45 -30.46 4.94
CA ALA A 187 17.58 -31.37 4.79
C ALA A 187 18.91 -30.73 5.24
N PHE A 188 19.06 -29.41 5.03
CA PHE A 188 20.19 -28.62 5.55
C PHE A 188 20.03 -28.20 7.02
N GLY A 189 19.02 -28.69 7.73
CA GLY A 189 18.83 -28.46 9.17
C GLY A 189 18.19 -27.11 9.53
N ALA A 190 17.58 -26.41 8.57
CA ALA A 190 16.91 -25.14 8.84
C ALA A 190 15.64 -25.34 9.69
N LYS A 191 15.51 -24.59 10.78
CA LYS A 191 14.31 -24.58 11.63
C LYS A 191 13.10 -24.01 10.87
N PRO A 192 11.86 -24.33 11.25
CA PRO A 192 10.65 -23.83 10.57
C PRO A 192 10.55 -22.30 10.48
N GLY A 193 11.13 -21.56 11.43
CA GLY A 193 11.20 -20.10 11.38
C GLY A 193 12.26 -19.57 10.40
N GLN A 194 13.35 -20.31 10.21
CA GLN A 194 14.40 -19.99 9.23
C GLN A 194 13.91 -20.28 7.81
N ILE A 195 13.19 -21.40 7.60
CA ILE A 195 12.54 -21.72 6.32
C ILE A 195 11.53 -20.63 5.95
N LEU A 196 10.68 -20.22 6.90
CA LEU A 196 9.69 -19.17 6.64
C LEU A 196 10.36 -17.86 6.21
N ARG A 197 11.35 -17.39 6.97
CA ARG A 197 11.97 -16.07 6.71
C ARG A 197 12.97 -16.08 5.57
N GLY A 198 13.70 -17.19 5.38
CA GLY A 198 14.78 -17.30 4.40
C GLY A 198 14.35 -17.86 3.05
N ILE A 199 13.23 -18.60 2.98
CA ILE A 199 12.78 -19.26 1.74
C ILE A 199 11.37 -18.80 1.41
N GLN A 200 10.39 -19.08 2.28
CA GLN A 200 8.99 -18.91 1.91
C GLN A 200 8.60 -17.44 1.73
N LEU A 201 8.96 -16.56 2.67
CA LEU A 201 8.61 -15.14 2.59
C LEU A 201 9.22 -14.48 1.35
N PRO A 202 10.53 -14.60 1.06
CA PRO A 202 11.12 -14.05 -0.16
C PRO A 202 10.43 -14.52 -1.45
N LEU A 203 10.15 -15.81 -1.57
CA LEU A 203 9.49 -16.39 -2.76
C LEU A 203 8.00 -16.01 -2.85
N ALA A 204 7.33 -15.80 -1.70
CA ALA A 204 5.93 -15.39 -1.64
C ALA A 204 5.72 -13.87 -1.81
N MET A 205 6.78 -13.05 -1.70
CA MET A 205 6.68 -11.59 -1.71
C MET A 205 5.88 -11.02 -2.89
N PRO A 206 6.04 -11.49 -4.15
CA PRO A 206 5.25 -10.94 -5.26
C PRO A 206 3.74 -11.11 -5.06
N THR A 207 3.31 -12.26 -4.55
CA THR A 207 1.90 -12.56 -4.26
C THR A 207 1.40 -11.77 -3.05
N ILE A 208 2.22 -11.63 -2.00
CA ILE A 208 1.89 -10.78 -0.83
C ILE A 208 1.71 -9.32 -1.26
N LEU A 209 2.61 -8.80 -2.11
CA LEU A 209 2.54 -7.43 -2.63
C LEU A 209 1.33 -7.23 -3.55
N ALA A 210 0.94 -8.24 -4.34
CA ALA A 210 -0.33 -8.22 -5.07
C ALA A 210 -1.53 -8.16 -4.11
N GLY A 211 -1.46 -8.86 -2.97
CA GLY A 211 -2.45 -8.77 -1.89
C GLY A 211 -2.54 -7.39 -1.29
N ILE A 212 -1.41 -6.78 -0.95
CA ILE A 212 -1.32 -5.41 -0.45
C ILE A 212 -1.90 -4.42 -1.46
N ASN A 213 -1.63 -4.59 -2.76
CA ASN A 213 -2.24 -3.77 -3.79
C ASN A 213 -3.77 -3.86 -3.77
N GLN A 214 -4.34 -5.07 -3.66
CA GLN A 214 -5.79 -5.24 -3.55
C GLN A 214 -6.37 -4.61 -2.29
N VAL A 215 -5.67 -4.70 -1.16
CA VAL A 215 -6.07 -4.00 0.09
C VAL A 215 -6.17 -2.50 -0.14
N ILE A 216 -5.18 -1.88 -0.80
CA ILE A 216 -5.16 -0.44 -1.08
C ILE A 216 -6.29 -0.05 -2.04
N MET A 217 -6.49 -0.82 -3.10
CA MET A 217 -7.55 -0.55 -4.10
C MET A 217 -8.95 -0.66 -3.49
N LEU A 218 -9.20 -1.68 -2.66
CA LEU A 218 -10.47 -1.80 -1.93
C LEU A 218 -10.62 -0.70 -0.87
N ALA A 219 -9.54 -0.33 -0.17
CA ALA A 219 -9.59 0.75 0.79
C ALA A 219 -10.00 2.08 0.14
N LEU A 220 -9.47 2.35 -1.06
CA LEU A 220 -9.88 3.51 -1.84
C LEU A 220 -11.33 3.43 -2.32
N SER A 221 -11.79 2.25 -2.76
CA SER A 221 -13.20 2.07 -3.16
C SER A 221 -14.17 2.37 -2.00
N MET A 222 -13.74 2.13 -0.77
CA MET A 222 -14.50 2.41 0.44
C MET A 222 -14.43 3.88 0.89
N ALA A 223 -13.62 4.74 0.25
CA ALA A 223 -13.50 6.15 0.66
C ALA A 223 -14.85 6.90 0.57
N VAL A 224 -15.69 6.59 -0.42
CA VAL A 224 -17.04 7.16 -0.54
C VAL A 224 -17.94 6.70 0.61
N ILE A 225 -17.87 5.41 0.96
CA ILE A 225 -18.62 4.82 2.08
C ILE A 225 -18.16 5.41 3.42
N ALA A 226 -16.85 5.61 3.61
CA ALA A 226 -16.30 6.32 4.76
C ALA A 226 -16.82 7.77 4.83
N GLY A 227 -16.96 8.45 3.69
CA GLY A 227 -17.58 9.77 3.60
C GLY A 227 -19.03 9.80 4.11
N MET A 228 -19.80 8.74 3.84
CA MET A 228 -21.17 8.59 4.40
C MET A 228 -21.17 8.41 5.92
N ALA A 229 -20.10 7.86 6.47
CA ALA A 229 -19.91 7.71 7.91
C ALA A 229 -19.40 9.00 8.60
N GLY A 230 -19.18 10.07 7.84
CA GLY A 230 -18.71 11.36 8.36
C GLY A 230 -17.21 11.61 8.23
N ALA A 231 -16.45 10.74 7.56
CA ALA A 231 -15.05 11.01 7.26
C ALA A 231 -14.93 12.16 6.24
N ASP A 232 -14.01 13.09 6.46
CA ASP A 232 -13.77 14.16 5.49
C ASP A 232 -13.02 13.68 4.25
N GLY A 233 -13.11 14.45 3.17
CA GLY A 233 -12.40 14.20 1.92
C GLY A 233 -13.30 14.13 0.69
N LEU A 234 -12.75 13.59 -0.40
CA LEU A 234 -13.44 13.45 -1.68
C LEU A 234 -14.70 12.61 -1.58
N GLY A 235 -14.67 11.53 -0.78
CA GLY A 235 -15.82 10.65 -0.58
C GLY A 235 -17.04 11.38 -0.03
N LYS A 236 -16.84 12.26 0.96
CA LYS A 236 -17.90 13.11 1.52
C LYS A 236 -18.48 14.06 0.47
N MET A 237 -17.63 14.67 -0.35
CA MET A 237 -18.11 15.54 -1.44
C MET A 237 -18.93 14.79 -2.49
N VAL A 238 -18.57 13.54 -2.81
CA VAL A 238 -19.38 12.68 -3.70
C VAL A 238 -20.76 12.42 -3.09
N VAL A 239 -20.82 12.09 -1.80
CA VAL A 239 -22.07 11.85 -1.09
C VAL A 239 -22.94 13.11 -1.05
N GLU A 240 -22.34 14.27 -0.75
CA GLU A 240 -23.04 15.56 -0.76
C GLU A 240 -23.56 15.91 -2.16
N ALA A 241 -22.79 15.65 -3.21
CA ALA A 241 -23.20 15.87 -4.60
C ALA A 241 -24.40 15.01 -4.99
N ILE A 242 -24.43 13.74 -4.57
CA ILE A 242 -25.57 12.84 -4.81
C ILE A 242 -26.80 13.34 -4.06
N SER A 243 -26.66 13.65 -2.76
CA SER A 243 -27.76 14.10 -1.90
C SER A 243 -28.37 15.43 -2.34
N THR A 244 -27.58 16.30 -2.97
CA THR A 244 -28.01 17.63 -3.46
C THR A 244 -28.25 17.67 -4.97
N VAL A 245 -28.05 16.55 -5.68
CA VAL A 245 -28.13 16.44 -7.14
C VAL A 245 -27.22 17.48 -7.84
N ASN A 246 -26.05 17.75 -7.26
CA ASN A 246 -25.08 18.70 -7.81
C ASN A 246 -24.08 17.98 -8.73
N ILE A 247 -24.38 18.00 -10.03
CA ILE A 247 -23.57 17.31 -11.05
C ILE A 247 -22.14 17.88 -11.11
N ALA A 248 -21.96 19.20 -11.06
CA ALA A 248 -20.64 19.82 -11.17
C ALA A 248 -19.71 19.33 -10.05
N LYS A 249 -20.17 19.41 -8.80
CA LYS A 249 -19.43 18.92 -7.63
C LYS A 249 -19.18 17.41 -7.71
N GLY A 250 -20.16 16.64 -8.17
CA GLY A 250 -20.04 15.19 -8.33
C GLY A 250 -18.96 14.79 -9.34
N VAL A 251 -18.90 15.50 -10.48
CA VAL A 251 -17.87 15.28 -11.50
C VAL A 251 -16.49 15.64 -10.99
N GLU A 252 -16.32 16.82 -10.37
CA GLU A 252 -15.03 17.24 -9.81
C GLU A 252 -14.52 16.29 -8.73
N ALA A 253 -15.37 15.94 -7.75
CA ALA A 253 -15.02 15.03 -6.67
C ALA A 253 -14.71 13.61 -7.20
N GLY A 254 -15.53 13.10 -8.12
CA GLY A 254 -15.31 11.81 -8.78
C GLY A 254 -14.01 11.75 -9.57
N LEU A 255 -13.70 12.81 -10.32
CA LEU A 255 -12.43 12.94 -11.04
C LEU A 255 -11.24 12.94 -10.06
N GLY A 256 -11.35 13.67 -8.96
CA GLY A 256 -10.36 13.65 -7.87
C GLY A 256 -10.09 12.25 -7.34
N VAL A 257 -11.15 11.46 -7.10
CA VAL A 257 -11.01 10.06 -6.61
C VAL A 257 -10.28 9.22 -7.64
N VAL A 258 -10.64 9.33 -8.93
CA VAL A 258 -10.00 8.58 -10.02
C VAL A 258 -8.53 8.94 -10.16
N LEU A 259 -8.16 10.23 -10.05
CA LEU A 259 -6.77 10.66 -10.15
C LEU A 259 -5.91 10.09 -9.01
N ILE A 260 -6.43 10.06 -7.77
CA ILE A 260 -5.77 9.38 -6.65
C ILE A 260 -5.70 7.87 -6.90
N ALA A 261 -6.77 7.25 -7.42
CA ALA A 261 -6.81 5.82 -7.71
C ALA A 261 -5.74 5.40 -8.71
N VAL A 262 -5.62 6.14 -9.81
CA VAL A 262 -4.60 5.89 -10.82
C VAL A 262 -3.21 6.06 -10.23
N PHE A 263 -2.97 7.10 -9.42
CA PHE A 263 -1.68 7.27 -8.76
C PHE A 263 -1.35 6.08 -7.84
N LEU A 264 -2.27 5.71 -6.94
CA LEU A 264 -2.09 4.61 -6.00
C LEU A 264 -1.85 3.29 -6.74
N ASP A 265 -2.77 2.86 -7.61
CA ASP A 265 -2.65 1.61 -8.39
C ASP A 265 -1.30 1.49 -9.09
N ARG A 266 -0.87 2.57 -9.76
CA ARG A 266 0.34 2.53 -10.57
C ARG A 266 1.60 2.44 -9.73
N VAL A 267 1.64 3.09 -8.57
CA VAL A 267 2.75 3.04 -7.62
C VAL A 267 2.79 1.68 -6.92
N THR A 268 1.65 1.20 -6.42
CA THR A 268 1.56 -0.05 -5.65
C THR A 268 1.77 -1.29 -6.52
N ALA A 269 1.22 -1.34 -7.73
CA ALA A 269 1.45 -2.44 -8.67
C ALA A 269 2.94 -2.56 -9.05
N ALA A 270 3.66 -1.44 -9.10
CA ALA A 270 5.08 -1.44 -9.42
C ALA A 270 5.96 -1.91 -8.23
N LEU A 271 5.43 -1.93 -6.99
CA LEU A 271 6.13 -2.55 -5.85
C LEU A 271 6.33 -4.06 -6.03
N GLY A 272 5.39 -4.76 -6.69
CA GLY A 272 5.49 -6.20 -6.96
C GLY A 272 6.56 -6.58 -7.99
N THR A 273 7.06 -5.62 -8.77
CA THR A 273 8.04 -5.82 -9.86
C THR A 273 9.30 -4.95 -9.69
N LEU A 274 9.60 -4.55 -8.44
CA LEU A 274 10.74 -3.69 -8.12
C LEU A 274 12.04 -4.21 -8.74
N GLY A 275 12.73 -3.34 -9.47
CA GLY A 275 14.01 -3.65 -10.10
C GLY A 275 13.94 -4.32 -11.47
N GLN A 276 12.76 -4.72 -11.95
CA GLN A 276 12.59 -5.27 -13.30
C GLN A 276 12.38 -4.18 -14.36
N ASN A 277 11.99 -2.96 -13.95
CA ASN A 277 11.75 -1.84 -14.87
C ASN A 277 13.04 -1.08 -15.24
N PRO A 278 13.52 -1.14 -16.50
CA PRO A 278 14.76 -0.49 -16.93
C PRO A 278 14.65 1.05 -16.94
N ALA A 279 13.44 1.60 -16.97
CA ALA A 279 13.16 3.03 -16.97
C ALA A 279 13.04 3.63 -15.54
N SER A 280 13.20 2.81 -14.50
CA SER A 280 13.17 3.28 -13.11
C SER A 280 14.48 3.98 -12.73
N LEU A 281 14.41 4.98 -11.86
CA LEU A 281 15.60 5.69 -11.36
C LEU A 281 16.57 4.74 -10.63
N LEU A 282 16.05 3.72 -9.94
CA LEU A 282 16.86 2.67 -9.31
C LEU A 282 17.64 1.82 -10.33
N ALA A 283 17.01 1.44 -11.44
CA ALA A 283 17.70 0.72 -12.50
C ALA A 283 18.76 1.59 -13.19
N PHE A 284 18.47 2.88 -13.40
CA PHE A 284 19.43 3.84 -13.95
C PHE A 284 20.66 4.02 -13.03
N LEU A 285 20.44 4.18 -11.72
CA LEU A 285 21.53 4.30 -10.75
C LEU A 285 22.37 3.01 -10.64
N ARG A 286 21.73 1.84 -10.64
CA ARG A 286 22.44 0.54 -10.66
C ARG A 286 23.26 0.35 -11.93
N ARG A 287 22.72 0.68 -13.10
CA ARG A 287 23.46 0.63 -14.38
C ARG A 287 24.67 1.56 -14.36
N ARG A 288 24.49 2.79 -13.87
CA ARG A 288 25.59 3.77 -13.79
C ARG A 288 26.69 3.36 -12.79
N GLY A 289 26.32 2.70 -11.70
CA GLY A 289 27.27 2.09 -10.75
C GLY A 289 28.05 0.92 -11.36
N ALA A 290 27.35 0.00 -12.05
CA ALA A 290 27.99 -1.13 -12.73
C ALA A 290 28.92 -0.66 -13.87
N GLN A 291 28.52 0.38 -14.61
CA GLN A 291 29.32 0.95 -15.68
C GLN A 291 30.59 1.65 -15.15
N ARG A 292 30.48 2.45 -14.07
CA ARG A 292 31.66 3.01 -13.40
C ARG A 292 32.63 1.96 -12.89
N GLN A 293 32.12 0.82 -12.41
CA GLN A 293 32.97 -0.29 -11.97
C GLN A 293 33.64 -0.99 -13.16
N SER A 294 32.93 -1.18 -14.26
CA SER A 294 33.50 -1.68 -15.52
C SER A 294 34.58 -0.75 -16.08
N ASP A 295 34.33 0.56 -16.08
CA ASP A 295 35.28 1.58 -16.56
C ASP A 295 36.53 1.64 -15.67
N ALA A 296 36.37 1.51 -14.35
CA ALA A 296 37.48 1.47 -13.39
C ALA A 296 38.33 0.18 -13.52
N VAL A 297 37.69 -0.97 -13.79
CA VAL A 297 38.39 -2.23 -14.05
C VAL A 297 39.13 -2.16 -15.39
N ALA A 298 38.51 -1.60 -16.43
CA ALA A 298 39.15 -1.39 -17.73
C ALA A 298 40.38 -0.48 -17.62
N ALA A 299 40.28 0.64 -16.91
CA ALA A 299 41.38 1.57 -16.67
C ALA A 299 42.52 0.97 -15.82
N ALA A 300 42.22 0.01 -14.94
CA ALA A 300 43.24 -0.70 -14.16
C ALA A 300 43.91 -1.85 -14.91
N SER A 301 43.31 -2.32 -16.02
CA SER A 301 43.83 -3.40 -16.86
C SER A 301 44.64 -2.93 -18.08
N ASP A 302 44.73 -1.62 -18.33
CA ASP A 302 45.48 -1.06 -19.44
C ASP A 302 47.00 -1.11 -19.16
N PRO A 303 47.81 -1.93 -19.86
CA PRO A 303 49.23 -2.06 -19.59
C PRO A 303 50.09 -0.95 -20.21
N VAL A 304 49.49 0.05 -20.86
CA VAL A 304 50.24 1.07 -21.62
C VAL A 304 50.42 2.34 -20.80
N ALA A 305 51.25 2.24 -19.77
CA ALA A 305 51.95 3.39 -19.21
C ALA A 305 53.46 3.10 -19.14
N GLU A 306 54.00 2.47 -20.18
CA GLU A 306 55.44 2.40 -20.43
C GLU A 306 55.86 3.57 -21.34
N GLY A 307 56.36 4.64 -20.69
CA GLY A 307 57.47 5.48 -21.13
C GLY A 307 57.27 6.54 -22.23
N PRO A 308 57.97 7.68 -22.13
CA PRO A 308 58.72 8.20 -23.25
C PRO A 308 60.14 7.62 -23.20
N GLU A 309 60.48 6.76 -24.16
CA GLU A 309 61.86 6.42 -24.48
C GLU A 309 62.65 7.72 -24.75
N LYS A 310 63.76 7.90 -24.03
CA LYS A 310 64.72 8.97 -24.34
C LYS A 310 65.39 8.66 -25.68
N PRO A 311 65.51 9.61 -26.62
CA PRO A 311 66.28 9.38 -27.83
C PRO A 311 67.75 9.22 -27.47
N VAL A 312 68.36 8.12 -27.92
CA VAL A 312 69.81 7.91 -27.86
C VAL A 312 70.47 8.91 -28.81
N GLU A 313 71.27 9.82 -28.25
CA GLU A 313 72.04 10.81 -28.99
C GLU A 313 73.28 10.12 -29.58
N GLU A 314 73.17 9.66 -30.83
CA GLU A 314 74.28 9.16 -31.62
C GLU A 314 75.05 10.36 -32.19
N LYS A 315 76.10 10.81 -31.48
CA LYS A 315 77.07 11.79 -32.00
C LYS A 315 78.31 11.06 -32.52
N GLU A 316 78.27 10.89 -33.84
CA GLU A 316 79.36 10.92 -34.82
C GLU A 316 80.80 11.02 -34.28
N LEU A 317 81.54 9.93 -34.47
CA LEU A 317 82.97 9.95 -34.75
C LEU A 317 83.19 10.49 -36.17
N GLN A 318 83.59 11.76 -36.30
CA GLN A 318 84.30 12.27 -37.47
C GLN A 318 85.45 13.21 -37.04
N ASN A 319 86.66 12.70 -37.24
CA ASN A 319 87.87 13.39 -37.72
C ASN A 319 88.22 14.79 -37.19
N ALA A 320 89.21 14.87 -36.29
CA ALA A 320 90.52 15.56 -36.47
C ALA A 320 91.22 15.77 -35.13
#